data_AF-A0A2W0G8L2-F1
#
_entry.id   AF-A0A2W0G8L2-F1
#
_cell.length_a   1.000
_cell.length_b   1.000
_cell.length_c   1.000
_cell.angle_alpha   90.00
_cell.angle_beta   90.00
_cell.angle_gamma   90.00
#
_symmetry.space_group_name_H-M   'P 1'
#
loop_
_entity.id
_entity.type
_entity.pdbx_description
1 polymer ?
#
loop_
_entity_poly.entity_id
_entity_poly.type
_entity_poly.pdbx_seq_one_letter_code
_entity_poly.pdbx_strand_id
1 'polypeptide(L)' 'MGRIIKHWNVMIFTQETLHNDCGSICIGKSRTHKPVIEHGFLMFEDHKGSQAGINLAEVSIFSIEPEYEE' A
#
# COMPACT_ATOMS: atom_id res chain seq x y z
N MET A 1 -25.98 -4.30 -5.76
CA MET A 1 -25.13 -5.42 -5.29
C MET A 1 -23.76 -4.85 -5.01
N GLY A 2 -23.24 -5.00 -3.79
CA GLY A 2 -21.88 -4.57 -3.46
C GLY A 2 -20.87 -5.51 -4.14
N ARG A 3 -19.80 -4.94 -4.71
CA ARG A 3 -18.68 -5.74 -5.26
C ARG A 3 -17.89 -6.36 -4.11
N ILE A 4 -17.45 -7.60 -4.26
CA ILE A 4 -16.66 -8.30 -3.25
C ILE A 4 -15.22 -7.76 -3.31
N ILE A 5 -14.64 -7.46 -2.15
CA ILE A 5 -13.25 -7.02 -2.04
C ILE A 5 -12.35 -8.25 -2.08
N LYS A 6 -11.44 -8.29 -3.05
CA LYS A 6 -10.43 -9.35 -3.24
C LYS A 6 -9.26 -9.16 -2.27
N HIS A 7 -8.71 -7.95 -2.19
CA HIS A 7 -7.69 -7.54 -1.22
C HIS A 7 -7.62 -6.01 -1.11
N TRP A 8 -6.73 -5.52 -0.24
CA TRP A 8 -6.47 -4.10 -0.08
C TRP A 8 -5.08 -3.77 -0.62
N ASN A 9 -4.97 -2.90 -1.61
CA ASN A 9 -3.71 -2.42 -2.15
C ASN A 9 -3.06 -1.43 -1.18
N VAL A 10 -1.75 -1.56 -1.01
CA VAL A 10 -0.94 -0.63 -0.22
C VAL A 10 -0.26 0.30 -1.20
N MET A 11 -0.73 1.54 -1.24
CA MET A 11 -0.29 2.58 -2.16
C MET A 11 0.58 3.57 -1.41
N ILE A 12 1.68 4.01 -2.03
CA ILE A 12 2.56 5.04 -1.47
C ILE A 12 2.87 6.13 -2.49
N PHE A 13 3.22 7.29 -1.97
CA PHE A 13 3.90 8.36 -2.66
C PHE A 13 5.22 8.62 -1.95
N THR A 14 6.31 8.52 -2.69
CA THR A 14 7.63 9.01 -2.28
C THR A 14 7.78 10.48 -2.68
N GLN A 15 8.80 11.15 -2.15
CA GLN A 15 9.15 12.51 -2.60
C GLN A 15 9.44 12.55 -4.11
N GLU A 16 10.06 11.50 -4.64
CA GLU A 16 10.35 11.37 -6.06
C GLU A 16 9.06 11.27 -6.90
N THR A 17 8.08 10.47 -6.48
CA THR A 17 6.80 10.37 -7.20
C THR A 17 6.04 11.69 -7.20
N LEU A 18 6.06 12.43 -6.09
CA LEU A 18 5.42 13.73 -5.99
C LEU A 18 6.11 14.78 -6.87
N HIS A 19 7.44 14.78 -6.93
CA HIS A 19 8.18 15.73 -7.77
C HIS A 19 8.08 15.44 -9.27
N ASN A 20 7.97 14.17 -9.65
CA ASN A 20 7.93 13.76 -11.06
C ASN A 20 6.49 13.67 -11.63
N ASP A 21 5.48 14.13 -10.88
CA ASP A 21 4.05 13.94 -11.21
C ASP A 21 3.70 12.47 -11.50
N CYS A 22 4.45 11.56 -10.89
CA CYS A 22 4.25 10.12 -11.03
C CYS A 22 3.22 9.70 -9.98
N GLY A 23 2.18 8.98 -10.40
CA GLY A 23 1.11 8.55 -9.51
C GLY A 23 1.59 7.66 -8.36
N SER A 24 0.66 7.32 -7.45
CA SER A 24 0.92 6.40 -6.35
C SER A 24 1.45 5.06 -6.84
N ILE A 25 2.42 4.50 -6.13
CA ILE A 25 2.98 3.17 -6.40
C ILE A 25 2.29 2.15 -5.49
N CYS A 26 1.75 1.07 -6.10
CA CYS A 26 1.31 -0.10 -5.35
C CYS A 26 2.54 -0.94 -4.96
N ILE A 27 2.86 -1.00 -3.67
CA ILE A 27 4.01 -1.76 -3.17
C ILE A 27 3.65 -3.19 -2.75
N GLY A 28 2.36 -3.46 -2.58
CA GLY A 28 1.86 -4.75 -2.19
C GLY A 28 0.42 -4.67 -1.72
N LYS A 29 0.02 -5.64 -0.92
CA LYS A 29 -1.36 -5.78 -0.45
C LYS A 29 -1.43 -5.99 1.05
N SER A 30 -2.60 -5.73 1.62
CA SER A 30 -2.96 -5.97 2.99
C SER A 30 -4.23 -6.80 3.03
N ARG A 31 -4.37 -7.59 4.10
CA ARG A 31 -5.59 -8.35 4.39
C ARG A 31 -6.71 -7.48 4.93
N THR A 32 -6.38 -6.26 5.38
CA THR A 32 -7.35 -5.34 6.00
C THR A 32 -7.22 -3.95 5.43
N HIS A 33 -8.31 -3.17 5.52
CA HIS A 33 -8.33 -1.75 5.15
C HIS A 33 -7.48 -0.86 6.07
N LYS A 34 -7.00 -1.40 7.18
CA LYS A 34 -6.20 -0.64 8.15
C LYS A 34 -4.72 -0.82 7.82
N PRO A 35 -3.94 0.28 7.82
CA PRO A 35 -2.50 0.18 7.75
C PRO A 35 -1.98 -0.52 9.01
N VAL A 36 -1.00 -1.40 8.83
CA VAL A 36 -0.26 -2.04 9.93
C VAL A 36 1.08 -1.36 10.01
N ILE A 37 1.37 -0.70 11.14
CA ILE A 37 2.62 0.05 11.33
C ILE A 37 3.38 -0.57 12.50
N GLU A 38 4.61 -1.02 12.24
CA GLU A 38 5.48 -1.64 13.23
C GLU A 38 6.86 -0.97 13.18
N HIS A 39 7.33 -0.45 14.32
CA HIS A 39 8.66 0.16 14.44
C HIS A 39 8.97 1.27 13.41
N GLY A 40 7.95 2.01 12.95
CA GLY A 40 8.10 3.05 11.91
C GLY A 40 8.05 2.53 10.48
N PHE A 41 7.76 1.25 10.28
CA PHE A 41 7.57 0.64 8.96
C PHE A 41 6.10 0.38 8.70
N LEU A 42 5.63 0.73 7.51
CA LEU A 42 4.33 0.32 7.00
C LEU A 42 4.46 -1.11 6.47
N MET A 43 3.77 -2.05 7.11
CA MET A 43 3.83 -3.48 6.83
C MET A 43 2.83 -3.88 5.75
N PHE A 44 3.24 -4.75 4.83
CA PHE A 44 2.43 -5.25 3.73
C PHE A 44 2.87 -6.64 3.27
N GLU A 45 2.05 -7.31 2.47
CA GLU A 45 2.40 -8.54 1.75
C GLU A 45 2.86 -8.15 0.33
N ASP A 46 4.08 -8.53 -0.05
CA ASP A 46 4.64 -8.22 -1.36
C ASP A 46 4.02 -9.08 -2.49
N HIS A 47 4.46 -8.85 -3.73
CA HIS A 47 4.00 -9.59 -4.91
C HIS A 47 4.37 -11.08 -4.89
N LYS A 48 5.27 -11.51 -3.98
CA LYS A 48 5.66 -12.91 -3.78
C LYS A 48 4.89 -13.57 -2.63
N GLY A 49 4.00 -12.82 -1.96
CA GLY A 49 3.26 -13.31 -0.79
C GLY A 49 4.07 -13.25 0.51
N SER A 50 5.21 -12.56 0.53
CA SER A 50 6.08 -12.43 1.70
C SER A 50 5.77 -11.17 2.48
N GLN A 51 5.91 -11.21 3.80
CA GLN A 51 5.76 -10.02 4.63
C GLN A 51 6.95 -9.09 4.42
N ALA A 52 6.68 -7.83 4.09
CA ALA A 52 7.65 -6.78 3.87
C ALA A 52 7.22 -5.51 4.62
N GLY A 53 8.12 -4.53 4.70
CA GLY A 53 7.86 -3.25 5.33
C GLY A 53 8.61 -2.13 4.61
N ILE A 54 7.97 -0.97 4.47
CA ILE A 54 8.62 0.24 3.96
C ILE A 54 8.76 1.26 5.08
N ASN A 55 9.91 1.92 5.17
CA ASN A 55 10.16 2.92 6.18
C ASN A 55 9.27 4.15 5.93
N LEU A 56 8.47 4.54 6.93
CA LEU A 56 7.59 5.71 6.83
C LEU A 56 8.37 7.03 6.67
N ALA A 57 9.66 7.07 7.04
CA ALA A 57 10.51 8.24 6.77
C ALA A 57 10.78 8.46 5.27
N GLU A 58 10.67 7.41 4.46
CA GLU A 58 10.86 7.46 2.99
C GLU A 58 9.54 7.69 2.24
N VAL A 59 8.41 7.61 2.94
CA VAL A 59 7.07 7.75 2.39
C VAL A 59 6.50 9.12 2.76
N SER A 60 6.08 9.88 1.75
CA SER A 60 5.42 11.17 1.96
C SER A 60 3.94 11.01 2.27
N ILE A 61 3.25 10.15 1.53
CA ILE A 61 1.81 9.85 1.69
C ILE A 61 1.58 8.36 1.42
N PHE A 62 0.65 7.72 2.12
CA PHE A 62 0.20 6.37 1.78
C PHE A 62 -1.33 6.24 1.86
N SER A 63 -1.90 5.29 1.13
CA SER A 63 -3.32 4.91 1.18
C SER A 63 -3.49 3.40 1.13
N ILE A 64 -4.61 2.92 1.68
CA ILE A 64 -5.03 1.51 1.62
C ILE A 64 -6.33 1.46 0.83
N GLU A 65 -6.29 0.86 -0.36
CA GLU A 65 -7.37 0.96 -1.35
C GLU A 65 -7.93 -0.42 -1.70
N PRO A 66 -9.26 -0.61 -1.78
CA PRO A 66 -9.84 -1.91 -2.09
C PRO A 66 -9.62 -2.28 -3.56
N GLU A 67 -9.16 -3.50 -3.81
CA GLU A 67 -9.28 -4.17 -5.11
C GLU A 67 -10.53 -5.05 -5.09
N TYR A 68 -11.39 -4.91 -6.09
CA TYR A 68 -12.64 -5.65 -6.21
C TYR A 68 -12.49 -6.82 -7.20
N GLU A 69 -13.24 -7.90 -6.96
CA GLU A 69 -13.41 -8.96 -7.98
C GLU A 69 -14.16 -8.40 -9.21
N GLU A 70 -13.76 -8.83 -10.41
CA GLU A 70 -14.40 -8.48 -11.70
C GLU A 70 -15.80 -9.09 -11.86
#